data_AF-A0A6A7AWK7-F1
#
_entry.id   AF-A0A6A7AWK7-F1
#
_cell.length_a   1.000
_cell.length_b   1.000
_cell.length_c   1.000
_cell.angle_alpha   90.00
_cell.angle_beta   90.00
_cell.angle_gamma   90.00
#
_symmetry.space_group_name_H-M   'P 1'
#
loop_
_entity.id
_entity.type
_entity.pdbx_description
1 polymer ?
#
loop_
_entity_poly.entity_id
_entity_poly.type
_entity_poly.pdbx_seq_one_letter_code
_entity_poly.pdbx_strand_id
1 'polypeptide(L)'
;MQPPLLIAISGPSSSGKTTLARLLRDIFPPSKLFILHLDDFYLTDAEIPIKNGLRDWDCLESLDLAGLVKALRDIKQYGKSPDWLISKEDQNSVGEHGVPETEIVRLRTRVNGLLQARPDWEDRRICIVDGFLLFSEDMQHIRSLFDLRLFLRTSYEIARKRREARSGYVTLEGFWEDPPGYVDKIVWPNYVKDHKFLFEGGNVEGPLDSDTCGRVGIHGMPRDAEDNMAKCLVWAVEELEDVLKSS
;
A
#
# COMPACT_ATOMS: atom_id res chain seq x y z
N MET A 1 -25.77 -3.22 -6.42
CA MET A 1 -24.57 -3.48 -5.61
C MET A 1 -24.05 -2.14 -5.10
N GLN A 2 -23.78 -1.99 -3.81
CA GLN A 2 -23.14 -0.77 -3.31
C GLN A 2 -21.72 -0.65 -3.88
N PRO A 3 -21.21 0.56 -4.17
CA PRO A 3 -19.86 0.71 -4.68
C PRO A 3 -18.85 0.16 -3.67
N PRO A 4 -17.79 -0.53 -4.14
CA PRO A 4 -16.79 -1.06 -3.24
C PRO A 4 -16.05 0.07 -2.52
N LEU A 5 -15.59 -0.24 -1.32
CA LEU A 5 -14.67 0.61 -0.58
C LEU A 5 -13.27 0.42 -1.16
N LEU A 6 -12.63 1.52 -1.56
CA LEU A 6 -11.23 1.55 -1.97
C LEU A 6 -10.39 2.07 -0.81
N ILE A 7 -9.46 1.24 -0.33
CA ILE A 7 -8.53 1.60 0.73
C ILE A 7 -7.14 1.65 0.11
N ALA A 8 -6.42 2.75 0.28
CA ALA A 8 -5.02 2.81 -0.10
C ALA A 8 -4.12 2.53 1.10
N ILE A 9 -3.12 1.68 0.90
CA ILE A 9 -2.01 1.46 1.82
C ILE A 9 -0.74 1.94 1.12
N SER A 10 -0.23 3.11 1.54
CA SER A 10 0.97 3.71 0.97
C SER A 10 2.08 3.89 1.98
N GLY A 11 3.24 4.37 1.54
CA GLY A 11 4.45 4.44 2.34
C GLY A 11 5.71 4.03 1.58
N PRO A 12 6.90 4.32 2.13
CA PRO A 12 8.19 4.05 1.46
C PRO A 12 8.35 2.57 1.09
N SER A 13 9.21 2.27 0.10
CA SER A 13 9.62 0.88 -0.17
C SER A 13 10.10 0.21 1.12
N SER A 14 9.83 -1.09 1.25
CA SER A 14 10.24 -1.91 2.41
C SER A 14 9.60 -1.57 3.77
N SER A 15 8.53 -0.74 3.81
CA SER A 15 7.78 -0.42 5.03
C SER A 15 6.79 -1.50 5.52
N GLY A 16 6.50 -2.52 4.71
CA GLY A 16 5.58 -3.62 5.09
C GLY A 16 4.15 -3.49 4.55
N LYS A 17 3.90 -2.60 3.59
CA LYS A 17 2.57 -2.39 2.95
C LYS A 17 1.91 -3.69 2.49
N THR A 18 2.60 -4.47 1.68
CA THR A 18 2.08 -5.73 1.12
C THR A 18 1.80 -6.77 2.19
N THR A 19 2.65 -6.83 3.23
CA THR A 19 2.42 -7.68 4.39
C THR A 19 1.13 -7.28 5.11
N LEU A 20 0.94 -5.98 5.38
CA LEU A 20 -0.29 -5.48 6.01
C LEU A 20 -1.52 -5.76 5.14
N ALA A 21 -1.45 -5.48 3.83
CA ALA A 21 -2.56 -5.72 2.90
C ALA A 21 -3.01 -7.19 2.89
N ARG A 22 -2.05 -8.13 2.87
CA ARG A 22 -2.34 -9.57 2.92
C ARG A 22 -2.88 -10.01 4.27
N LEU A 23 -2.32 -9.53 5.38
CA LEU A 23 -2.87 -9.80 6.72
C LEU A 23 -4.32 -9.30 6.85
N LEU A 24 -4.62 -8.12 6.33
CA LEU A 24 -5.98 -7.59 6.27
C LEU A 24 -6.89 -8.49 5.41
N ARG A 25 -6.44 -8.93 4.23
CA ARG A 25 -7.21 -9.90 3.43
C ARG A 25 -7.51 -11.18 4.21
N ASP A 26 -6.54 -11.71 4.95
CA ASP A 26 -6.65 -13.01 5.64
C ASP A 26 -7.53 -12.98 6.90
N ILE A 27 -7.79 -11.79 7.47
CA ILE A 27 -8.74 -11.60 8.58
C ILE A 27 -10.17 -11.29 8.10
N PHE A 28 -10.35 -10.85 6.86
CA PHE A 28 -11.67 -10.66 6.25
C PHE A 28 -12.18 -11.96 5.61
N PRO A 29 -13.50 -12.14 5.45
CA PRO A 29 -14.03 -13.23 4.64
C PRO A 29 -13.51 -13.14 3.19
N PRO A 30 -13.13 -14.26 2.54
CA PRO A 30 -12.54 -14.25 1.19
C PRO A 30 -13.39 -13.58 0.11
N SER A 31 -14.72 -13.55 0.27
CA SER A 31 -15.63 -12.87 -0.66
C SER A 31 -15.60 -11.34 -0.54
N LYS A 32 -15.14 -10.80 0.60
CA LYS A 32 -15.26 -9.37 0.94
C LYS A 32 -14.08 -8.54 0.50
N LEU A 33 -12.85 -9.05 0.59
CA LEU A 33 -11.64 -8.25 0.40
C LEU A 33 -10.73 -8.86 -0.67
N PHE A 34 -10.22 -8.01 -1.57
CA PHE A 34 -9.15 -8.36 -2.49
C PHE A 34 -8.13 -7.23 -2.59
N ILE A 35 -6.97 -7.54 -3.15
CA ILE A 35 -5.84 -6.60 -3.23
C ILE A 35 -5.56 -6.28 -4.70
N LEU A 36 -5.21 -5.02 -4.95
CA LEU A 36 -4.64 -4.51 -6.18
C LEU A 36 -3.24 -3.98 -5.85
N HIS A 37 -2.21 -4.46 -6.54
CA HIS A 37 -0.84 -4.01 -6.30
C HIS A 37 -0.43 -2.94 -7.31
N LEU A 38 0.11 -1.83 -6.84
CA LEU A 38 0.67 -0.80 -7.73
C LEU A 38 1.80 -1.37 -8.61
N ASP A 39 2.54 -2.32 -8.07
CA ASP A 39 3.68 -2.96 -8.75
C ASP A 39 3.22 -3.80 -9.96
N ASP A 40 1.93 -4.19 -10.05
CA ASP A 40 1.38 -4.84 -11.26
C ASP A 40 1.28 -3.86 -12.46
N PHE A 41 1.52 -2.56 -12.25
CA PHE A 41 1.47 -1.50 -13.26
C PHE A 41 2.85 -0.98 -13.65
N TYR A 42 3.95 -1.66 -13.34
CA TYR A 42 5.25 -1.30 -13.91
C TYR A 42 5.24 -1.39 -15.44
N LEU A 43 5.93 -0.44 -16.08
CA LEU A 43 6.23 -0.52 -17.51
C LEU A 43 7.29 -1.60 -17.80
N THR A 44 7.56 -1.83 -19.07
CA THR A 44 8.60 -2.78 -19.49
C THR A 44 10.00 -2.29 -19.08
N ASP A 45 10.97 -3.20 -18.97
CA ASP A 45 12.33 -2.89 -18.54
C ASP A 45 12.99 -1.83 -19.44
N ALA A 46 12.62 -1.81 -20.73
CA ALA A 46 13.11 -0.86 -21.72
C ALA A 46 12.54 0.55 -21.56
N GLU A 47 11.37 0.68 -20.93
CA GLU A 47 10.65 1.95 -20.72
C GLU A 47 10.98 2.59 -19.37
N ILE A 48 11.64 1.87 -18.47
CA ILE A 48 12.05 2.41 -17.17
C ILE A 48 13.04 3.56 -17.37
N PRO A 49 12.76 4.76 -16.81
CA PRO A 49 13.61 5.92 -17.01
C PRO A 49 15.00 5.72 -16.38
N ILE A 50 15.99 6.43 -16.90
CA ILE A 50 17.36 6.40 -16.38
C ILE A 50 17.63 7.68 -15.60
N LYS A 51 18.03 7.54 -14.34
CA LYS A 51 18.46 8.62 -13.46
C LYS A 51 19.84 8.29 -12.91
N ASN A 52 20.79 9.22 -13.07
CA ASN A 52 22.19 9.03 -12.62
C ASN A 52 22.85 7.74 -13.14
N GLY A 53 22.50 7.31 -14.35
CA GLY A 53 23.01 6.07 -14.95
C GLY A 53 22.39 4.78 -14.41
N LEU A 54 21.33 4.87 -13.60
CA LEU A 54 20.59 3.75 -13.03
C LEU A 54 19.15 3.77 -13.54
N ARG A 55 18.53 2.61 -13.73
CA ARG A 55 17.08 2.51 -13.99
C ARG A 55 16.33 2.95 -12.74
N ASP A 56 15.45 3.93 -12.87
CA ASP A 56 14.66 4.47 -11.77
C ASP A 56 13.29 3.78 -11.72
N TRP A 57 13.21 2.70 -10.95
CA TRP A 57 11.97 1.97 -10.71
C TRP A 57 11.10 2.65 -9.63
N ASP A 58 11.65 3.60 -8.88
CA ASP A 58 10.97 4.22 -7.75
C ASP A 58 10.43 5.60 -8.14
N CYS A 59 9.83 5.73 -9.33
CA CYS A 59 9.28 6.99 -9.84
C CYS A 59 7.90 6.80 -10.49
N LEU A 60 7.24 7.90 -10.87
CA LEU A 60 5.91 7.84 -11.49
C LEU A 60 5.99 7.40 -12.94
N GLU A 61 7.05 7.81 -13.61
CA GLU A 61 7.32 7.54 -15.02
C GLU A 61 7.63 6.06 -15.30
N SER A 62 7.92 5.27 -14.27
CA SER A 62 8.06 3.81 -14.39
C SER A 62 6.72 3.06 -14.36
N LEU A 63 5.58 3.74 -14.20
CA LEU A 63 4.27 3.13 -13.99
C LEU A 63 3.27 3.48 -15.11
N ASP A 64 2.46 2.51 -15.54
CA ASP A 64 1.28 2.71 -16.37
C ASP A 64 0.12 3.28 -15.52
N LEU A 65 0.16 4.60 -15.30
CA LEU A 65 -0.87 5.31 -14.53
C LEU A 65 -2.23 5.29 -15.22
N ALA A 66 -2.26 5.23 -16.56
CA ALA A 66 -3.51 5.13 -17.31
C ALA A 66 -4.18 3.77 -17.06
N GLY A 67 -3.40 2.69 -17.07
CA GLY A 67 -3.81 1.35 -16.67
C GLY A 67 -4.33 1.31 -15.24
N LEU A 68 -3.62 1.92 -14.29
CA LEU A 68 -4.05 2.00 -12.88
C LEU A 68 -5.40 2.72 -12.75
N VAL A 69 -5.55 3.90 -13.34
CA VAL A 69 -6.81 4.68 -13.29
C VAL A 69 -7.96 3.87 -13.91
N LYS A 70 -7.71 3.18 -15.02
CA LYS A 70 -8.71 2.30 -15.65
C LYS A 70 -9.12 1.18 -14.69
N ALA A 71 -8.16 0.50 -14.07
CA ALA A 71 -8.44 -0.58 -13.11
C ALA A 71 -9.25 -0.10 -11.90
N LEU A 72 -8.91 1.06 -11.33
CA LEU A 72 -9.66 1.64 -10.20
C LEU A 72 -11.11 2.00 -10.58
N ARG A 73 -11.32 2.51 -11.80
CA ARG A 73 -12.67 2.80 -12.32
C ARG A 73 -13.48 1.52 -12.52
N ASP A 74 -12.87 0.51 -13.16
CA ASP A 74 -13.49 -0.80 -13.35
C ASP A 74 -13.87 -1.41 -11.99
N ILE A 75 -12.98 -1.34 -10.99
CA ILE A 75 -13.27 -1.81 -9.64
C ILE A 75 -14.44 -1.04 -9.03
N LYS A 76 -14.44 0.29 -9.05
CA LYS A 76 -15.57 1.09 -8.52
C LYS A 76 -16.90 0.74 -9.21
N GLN A 77 -16.88 0.38 -10.48
CA GLN A 77 -18.08 0.04 -11.24
C GLN A 77 -18.57 -1.40 -11.00
N TYR A 78 -17.65 -2.37 -10.95
CA TYR A 78 -17.98 -3.80 -10.97
C TYR A 78 -17.73 -4.53 -9.65
N GLY A 79 -17.07 -3.89 -8.68
CA GLY A 79 -16.78 -4.50 -7.38
C GLY A 79 -15.71 -5.60 -7.42
N LYS A 80 -15.01 -5.80 -8.53
CA LYS A 80 -14.00 -6.85 -8.70
C LYS A 80 -12.77 -6.34 -9.46
N SER A 81 -11.65 -7.02 -9.30
CA SER A 81 -10.46 -6.79 -10.13
C SER A 81 -10.81 -6.98 -11.62
N PRO A 82 -10.26 -6.16 -12.53
CA PRO A 82 -10.52 -6.31 -13.96
C PRO A 82 -10.01 -7.66 -14.48
N ASP A 83 -10.78 -8.31 -15.37
CA ASP A 83 -10.45 -9.65 -15.88
C ASP A 83 -9.15 -9.67 -16.72
N TRP A 84 -8.71 -8.51 -17.20
CA TRP A 84 -7.46 -8.35 -17.96
C TRP A 84 -6.21 -8.17 -17.07
N LEU A 85 -6.40 -7.95 -15.77
CA LEU A 85 -5.30 -7.72 -14.83
C LEU A 85 -5.04 -8.99 -14.01
N ILE A 86 -3.94 -9.66 -14.34
CA ILE A 86 -3.47 -10.84 -13.60
C ILE A 86 -2.34 -10.38 -12.68
N SER A 87 -2.59 -10.39 -11.37
CA SER A 87 -1.57 -9.99 -10.41
C SER A 87 -0.41 -10.98 -10.39
N LYS A 88 0.81 -10.47 -10.56
CA LYS A 88 2.04 -11.23 -10.34
C LYS A 88 2.41 -11.18 -8.86
N GLU A 89 2.14 -10.04 -8.23
CA GLU A 89 2.57 -9.80 -6.86
C GLU A 89 1.75 -10.58 -5.84
N ASP A 90 0.47 -10.84 -6.09
CA ASP A 90 -0.37 -11.63 -5.17
C ASP A 90 0.00 -13.13 -5.13
N GLN A 91 0.88 -13.59 -6.04
CA GLN A 91 1.37 -14.97 -6.06
C GLN A 91 2.53 -15.21 -5.09
N ASN A 92 3.13 -14.14 -4.56
CA ASN A 92 4.25 -14.23 -3.62
C ASN A 92 3.73 -14.63 -2.23
N SER A 93 4.38 -15.60 -1.57
CA SER A 93 4.01 -16.00 -0.21
C SER A 93 4.22 -14.87 0.79
N VAL A 94 3.36 -14.80 1.82
CA VAL A 94 3.63 -13.95 2.99
C VAL A 94 4.79 -14.62 3.73
N GLY A 95 5.97 -13.99 3.70
CA GLY A 95 7.10 -14.42 4.54
C GLY A 95 6.79 -14.28 6.03
N GLU A 96 7.76 -14.57 6.89
CA GLU A 96 7.60 -14.38 8.33
C GLU A 96 7.27 -12.90 8.65
N HIS A 97 6.09 -12.67 9.23
CA HIS A 97 5.57 -11.32 9.52
C HIS A 97 5.56 -10.98 11.02
N GLY A 98 5.88 -11.96 11.88
CA GLY A 98 5.99 -11.77 13.34
C GLY A 98 4.67 -11.47 14.06
N VAL A 99 3.52 -11.64 13.40
CA VAL A 99 2.21 -11.48 14.04
C VAL A 99 1.77 -12.83 14.64
N PRO A 100 1.49 -12.91 15.95
CA PRO A 100 1.02 -14.15 16.55
C PRO A 100 -0.32 -14.62 15.95
N GLU A 101 -0.46 -15.91 15.69
CA GLU A 101 -1.72 -16.49 15.14
C GLU A 101 -2.93 -16.19 16.04
N THR A 102 -2.72 -16.15 17.37
CA THR A 102 -3.76 -15.77 18.32
C THR A 102 -4.30 -14.36 18.07
N GLU A 103 -3.44 -13.43 17.64
CA GLU A 103 -3.81 -12.07 17.31
C GLU A 103 -4.60 -12.00 15.99
N ILE A 104 -4.17 -12.77 14.98
CA ILE A 104 -4.86 -12.91 13.70
C ILE A 104 -6.27 -13.46 13.91
N VAL A 105 -6.41 -14.55 14.69
CA VAL A 105 -7.72 -15.14 15.02
C VAL A 105 -8.61 -14.14 15.77
N ARG A 106 -8.05 -13.41 16.76
CA ARG A 106 -8.79 -12.40 17.51
C ARG A 106 -9.35 -11.30 16.60
N LEU A 107 -8.52 -10.78 15.69
CA LEU A 107 -8.94 -9.73 14.74
C LEU A 107 -9.92 -10.25 13.70
N ARG A 108 -9.74 -11.48 13.20
CA ARG A 108 -10.71 -12.15 12.31
C ARG A 108 -12.07 -12.29 12.98
N THR A 109 -12.13 -12.72 14.24
CA THR A 109 -13.40 -12.82 14.99
C THR A 109 -14.04 -11.44 15.16
N ARG A 110 -13.24 -10.41 15.47
CA ARG A 110 -13.71 -9.02 15.63
C ARG A 110 -14.32 -8.48 14.32
N VAL A 111 -13.62 -8.61 13.19
CA VAL A 111 -14.09 -8.17 11.87
C VAL A 111 -15.35 -8.93 11.44
N ASN A 112 -15.39 -10.26 11.65
CA ASN A 112 -16.57 -11.06 11.32
C ASN A 112 -17.81 -10.65 12.12
N GLY A 113 -17.65 -10.37 13.42
CA GLY A 113 -18.74 -9.87 14.25
C GLY A 113 -19.28 -8.52 13.76
N LEU A 114 -18.39 -7.61 13.34
CA LEU A 114 -18.79 -6.32 12.78
C LEU A 114 -19.57 -6.48 11.48
N LEU A 115 -19.10 -7.33 10.56
CA LEU A 115 -19.79 -7.57 9.28
C LEU A 115 -21.16 -8.25 9.48
N GLN A 116 -21.27 -9.18 10.43
CA GLN A 116 -22.55 -9.81 10.78
C GLN A 116 -23.57 -8.82 11.33
N ALA A 117 -23.12 -7.79 12.05
CA ALA A 117 -23.96 -6.70 12.53
C ALA A 117 -24.34 -5.68 11.44
N ARG A 118 -23.85 -5.85 10.21
CA ARG A 118 -24.02 -4.93 9.07
C ARG A 118 -24.55 -5.65 7.82
N PRO A 119 -25.85 -6.03 7.79
CA PRO A 119 -26.45 -6.68 6.62
C PRO A 119 -26.37 -5.85 5.32
N ASP A 120 -26.24 -4.53 5.43
CA ASP A 120 -26.03 -3.63 4.31
C ASP A 120 -24.66 -3.80 3.63
N TRP A 121 -23.71 -4.45 4.31
CA TRP A 121 -22.42 -4.85 3.77
C TRP A 121 -22.43 -6.22 3.08
N GLU A 122 -23.57 -6.90 2.96
CA GLU A 122 -23.65 -8.26 2.40
C GLU A 122 -23.09 -8.33 0.97
N ASP A 123 -23.46 -7.39 0.11
CA ASP A 123 -23.01 -7.33 -1.28
C ASP A 123 -21.88 -6.32 -1.53
N ARG A 124 -21.37 -5.66 -0.48
CA ARG A 124 -20.31 -4.66 -0.61
C ARG A 124 -18.94 -5.30 -0.46
N ARG A 125 -18.03 -4.94 -1.38
CA ARG A 125 -16.64 -5.43 -1.39
C ARG A 125 -15.66 -4.34 -1.02
N ILE A 126 -14.47 -4.75 -0.62
CA ILE A 126 -13.34 -3.92 -0.26
C ILE A 126 -12.20 -4.26 -1.23
N CYS A 127 -11.60 -3.24 -1.80
CA CYS A 127 -10.34 -3.35 -2.53
C CYS A 127 -9.28 -2.58 -1.77
N ILE A 128 -8.26 -3.29 -1.30
CA ILE A 128 -7.02 -2.67 -0.84
C ILE A 128 -6.14 -2.42 -2.05
N VAL A 129 -5.64 -1.19 -2.19
CA VAL A 129 -4.64 -0.82 -3.17
C VAL A 129 -3.36 -0.54 -2.41
N ASP A 130 -2.36 -1.40 -2.55
CA ASP A 130 -1.05 -1.18 -1.93
C ASP A 130 -0.08 -0.57 -2.95
N GLY A 131 0.77 0.37 -2.51
CA GLY A 131 1.66 1.03 -3.45
C GLY A 131 2.46 2.17 -2.86
N PHE A 132 3.73 2.27 -3.25
CA PHE A 132 4.67 3.21 -2.62
C PHE A 132 4.48 4.68 -3.03
N LEU A 133 3.80 4.95 -4.16
CA LEU A 133 3.57 6.31 -4.68
C LEU A 133 2.12 6.80 -4.60
N LEU A 134 1.19 6.00 -4.05
CA LEU A 134 -0.24 6.33 -4.05
C LEU A 134 -0.55 7.68 -3.38
N PHE A 135 0.29 8.10 -2.42
CA PHE A 135 0.14 9.39 -1.73
C PHE A 135 1.16 10.45 -2.13
N SER A 136 1.92 10.23 -3.22
CA SER A 136 2.82 11.25 -3.76
C SER A 136 2.07 12.55 -4.10
N GLU A 137 2.77 13.68 -4.06
CA GLU A 137 2.17 14.99 -4.35
C GLU A 137 1.56 15.05 -5.76
N ASP A 138 2.13 14.36 -6.75
CA ASP A 138 1.64 14.32 -8.13
C ASP A 138 0.48 13.34 -8.36
N MET A 139 0.19 12.46 -7.38
CA MET A 139 -0.89 11.47 -7.42
C MET A 139 -2.22 11.98 -6.83
N GLN A 140 -2.43 13.30 -6.70
CA GLN A 140 -3.63 13.83 -6.01
C GLN A 140 -4.95 13.31 -6.60
N HIS A 141 -5.01 13.20 -7.93
CA HIS A 141 -6.20 12.73 -8.63
C HIS A 141 -6.50 11.25 -8.32
N ILE A 142 -5.51 10.36 -8.34
CA ILE A 142 -5.67 8.95 -7.92
C ILE A 142 -5.96 8.88 -6.42
N ARG A 143 -5.21 9.63 -5.59
CA ARG A 143 -5.40 9.68 -4.14
C ARG A 143 -6.84 10.05 -3.77
N SER A 144 -7.50 10.91 -4.54
CA SER A 144 -8.89 11.32 -4.29
C SER A 144 -9.92 10.20 -4.48
N LEU A 145 -9.57 9.11 -5.17
CA LEU A 145 -10.46 7.97 -5.43
C LEU A 145 -10.62 7.04 -4.21
N PHE A 146 -9.70 7.11 -3.24
CA PHE A 146 -9.70 6.25 -2.06
C PHE A 146 -10.64 6.78 -0.98
N ASP A 147 -11.37 5.87 -0.36
CA ASP A 147 -12.28 6.16 0.75
C ASP A 147 -11.52 6.17 2.11
N LEU A 148 -10.46 5.37 2.23
CA LEU A 148 -9.54 5.36 3.38
C LEU A 148 -8.09 5.36 2.89
N ARG A 149 -7.21 6.09 3.58
CA ARG A 149 -5.81 6.27 3.19
C ARG A 149 -4.90 5.99 4.39
N LEU A 150 -4.27 4.83 4.40
CA LEU A 150 -3.35 4.39 5.46
C LEU A 150 -1.91 4.59 5.00
N PHE A 151 -1.11 5.33 5.75
CA PHE A 151 0.28 5.64 5.42
C PHE A 151 1.24 4.97 6.39
N LEU A 152 1.96 3.97 5.91
CA LEU A 152 3.04 3.32 6.62
C LEU A 152 4.31 4.17 6.51
N ARG A 153 5.16 4.01 7.51
CA ARG A 153 6.37 4.80 7.68
C ARG A 153 7.52 3.86 8.02
N THR A 154 8.73 4.24 7.65
CA THR A 154 9.93 3.58 8.15
C THR A 154 11.11 4.55 8.06
N SER A 155 12.12 4.37 8.91
CA SER A 155 13.38 5.11 8.88
C SER A 155 14.22 4.71 7.67
N TYR A 156 15.15 5.59 7.29
CA TYR A 156 16.10 5.31 6.22
C TYR A 156 16.88 4.01 6.48
N GLU A 157 17.36 3.82 7.71
CA GLU A 157 18.17 2.66 8.10
C GLU A 157 17.41 1.35 7.92
N ILE A 158 16.15 1.30 8.36
CA ILE A 158 15.30 0.10 8.25
C ILE A 158 14.93 -0.15 6.78
N ALA A 159 14.51 0.88 6.04
CA ALA A 159 14.19 0.75 4.61
C ALA A 159 15.37 0.19 3.83
N ARG A 160 16.56 0.77 4.05
CA ARG A 160 17.81 0.36 3.41
C ARG A 160 18.15 -1.08 3.73
N LYS A 161 18.23 -1.43 5.03
CA LYS A 161 18.54 -2.80 5.47
C LYS A 161 17.61 -3.83 4.84
N ARG A 162 16.29 -3.54 4.81
CA ARG A 162 15.29 -4.44 4.23
C ARG A 162 15.37 -4.50 2.69
N ARG A 163 15.65 -3.38 2.01
CA ARG A 163 15.77 -3.32 0.54
C ARG A 163 17.02 -4.07 0.07
N GLU A 164 18.17 -3.82 0.68
CA GLU A 164 19.45 -4.45 0.35
C GLU A 164 19.46 -5.96 0.67
N ALA A 165 18.61 -6.42 1.59
CA ALA A 165 18.46 -7.85 1.91
C ALA A 165 17.57 -8.63 0.90
N ARG A 166 16.91 -7.96 -0.04
CA ARG A 166 16.11 -8.64 -1.06
C ARG A 166 17.02 -9.22 -2.13
N SER A 167 16.76 -10.46 -2.53
CA SER A 167 17.51 -11.15 -3.58
C SER A 167 17.31 -10.55 -4.98
N GLY A 168 16.28 -9.72 -5.15
CA GLY A 168 15.91 -9.03 -6.39
C GLY A 168 14.39 -9.05 -6.63
N TYR A 169 13.99 -8.64 -7.82
CA TYR A 169 12.60 -8.39 -8.23
C TYR A 169 12.32 -9.09 -9.55
N VAL A 170 11.16 -9.73 -9.65
CA VAL A 170 10.67 -10.24 -10.94
C VAL A 170 10.06 -9.07 -11.71
N THR A 171 10.53 -8.82 -12.92
CA THR A 171 10.01 -7.75 -13.78
C THR A 171 9.07 -8.32 -14.86
N LEU A 172 8.58 -7.47 -15.76
CA LEU A 172 7.80 -7.94 -16.90
C LEU A 172 8.65 -8.78 -17.86
N GLU A 173 9.94 -8.49 -17.98
CA GLU A 173 10.83 -9.04 -19.01
C GLU A 173 12.00 -9.86 -18.44
N GLY A 174 12.11 -9.98 -17.12
CA GLY A 174 13.17 -10.77 -16.50
C GLY A 174 13.26 -10.59 -14.98
N PHE A 175 14.47 -10.26 -14.52
CA PHE A 175 14.81 -10.15 -13.12
C PHE A 175 15.72 -8.94 -12.91
N TRP A 176 15.41 -8.13 -11.91
CA TRP A 176 16.16 -6.95 -11.52
C TRP A 176 16.77 -7.14 -10.14
N GLU A 177 18.06 -6.83 -10.01
CA GLU A 177 18.76 -6.75 -8.74
C GLU A 177 19.24 -5.31 -8.55
N ASP A 178 18.95 -4.73 -7.38
CA ASP A 178 19.35 -3.36 -7.08
C ASP A 178 20.88 -3.25 -7.08
N PRO A 179 21.49 -2.36 -7.89
CA PRO A 179 22.93 -2.20 -7.90
C PRO A 179 23.44 -1.53 -6.61
N PRO A 180 24.74 -1.64 -6.28
CA PRO A 180 25.31 -1.03 -5.08
C PRO A 180 25.01 0.48 -4.95
N GLY A 181 24.44 0.86 -3.80
CA GLY A 181 24.04 2.24 -3.49
C GLY A 181 22.73 2.68 -4.15
N TYR A 182 21.91 1.76 -4.68
CA TYR A 182 20.61 2.08 -5.29
C TYR A 182 19.68 2.82 -4.32
N VAL A 183 19.66 2.43 -3.04
CA VAL A 183 18.83 3.07 -2.01
C VAL A 183 19.18 4.55 -1.87
N ASP A 184 20.47 4.87 -1.81
CA ASP A 184 20.97 6.23 -1.63
C ASP A 184 20.78 7.11 -2.85
N LYS A 185 20.85 6.51 -4.05
CA LYS A 185 20.85 7.24 -5.32
C LYS A 185 19.45 7.39 -5.92
N ILE A 186 18.54 6.46 -5.64
CA ILE A 186 17.22 6.34 -6.27
C ILE A 186 16.10 6.28 -5.22
N VAL A 187 16.02 5.17 -4.48
CA VAL A 187 14.85 4.85 -3.63
C VAL A 187 14.54 5.95 -2.62
N TRP A 188 15.51 6.30 -1.77
CA TRP A 188 15.28 7.24 -0.69
C TRP A 188 15.10 8.68 -1.18
N PRO A 189 15.92 9.20 -2.12
CA PRO A 189 15.68 10.52 -2.70
C PRO A 189 14.31 10.68 -3.34
N ASN A 190 13.80 9.66 -4.05
CA ASN A 190 12.47 9.71 -4.64
C ASN A 190 11.38 9.69 -3.56
N TYR A 191 11.48 8.82 -2.56
CA TYR A 191 10.57 8.83 -1.43
C TYR A 191 10.50 10.21 -0.75
N VAL A 192 11.64 10.84 -0.48
CA VAL A 192 11.71 12.19 0.09
C VAL A 192 11.03 13.20 -0.84
N LYS A 193 11.37 13.20 -2.13
CA LYS A 193 10.77 14.10 -3.12
C LYS A 193 9.25 14.03 -3.07
N ASP A 194 8.71 12.81 -3.10
CA ASP A 194 7.30 12.55 -3.35
C ASP A 194 6.43 12.68 -2.09
N HIS A 195 7.01 12.51 -0.90
CA HIS A 195 6.24 12.46 0.36
C HIS A 195 6.61 13.51 1.40
N LYS A 196 7.68 14.29 1.22
CA LYS A 196 8.10 15.31 2.22
C LYS A 196 6.96 16.24 2.66
N PHE A 197 5.99 16.53 1.80
CA PHE A 197 4.86 17.40 2.12
C PHE A 197 3.97 16.85 3.25
N LEU A 198 4.03 15.54 3.54
CA LEU A 198 3.29 14.91 4.64
C LEU A 198 3.97 15.07 6.01
N PHE A 199 5.17 15.65 6.06
CA PHE A 199 6.00 15.68 7.26
C PHE A 199 6.33 17.10 7.68
N GLU A 200 6.47 17.30 9.00
CA GLU A 200 6.84 18.59 9.56
C GLU A 200 8.23 19.01 9.03
N GLY A 201 8.30 20.22 8.46
CA GLY A 201 9.52 20.77 7.88
C GLY A 201 10.08 19.96 6.69
N GLY A 202 9.29 19.05 6.10
CA GLY A 202 9.73 18.20 5.00
C GLY A 202 10.66 17.05 5.41
N ASN A 203 10.82 16.78 6.71
CA ASN A 203 11.68 15.71 7.20
C ASN A 203 10.92 14.38 7.28
N VAL A 204 11.11 13.50 6.29
CA VAL A 204 10.41 12.19 6.22
C VAL A 204 10.72 11.22 7.36
N GLU A 205 11.79 11.47 8.13
CA GLU A 205 12.11 10.71 9.34
C GLU A 205 11.50 11.35 10.60
N GLY A 206 11.13 12.63 10.52
CA GLY A 206 10.45 13.43 11.55
C GLY A 206 8.95 13.14 11.63
N PRO A 207 8.20 13.76 12.57
CA PRO A 207 6.76 13.55 12.72
C PRO A 207 5.95 13.90 11.45
N LEU A 208 4.76 13.30 11.33
CA LEU A 208 3.82 13.68 10.28
C LEU A 208 3.20 15.04 10.62
N ASP A 209 2.99 15.85 9.60
CA ASP A 209 2.30 17.14 9.72
C ASP A 209 0.79 16.88 9.85
N SER A 210 0.24 17.05 11.06
CA SER A 210 -1.13 16.64 11.38
C SER A 210 -2.18 17.44 10.60
N ASP A 211 -1.92 18.73 10.35
CA ASP A 211 -2.81 19.60 9.57
C ASP A 211 -2.86 19.17 8.10
N THR A 212 -1.69 18.86 7.52
CA THR A 212 -1.59 18.40 6.15
C THR A 212 -2.22 17.03 5.99
N CYS A 213 -1.89 16.07 6.85
CA CYS A 213 -2.50 14.74 6.87
C CYS A 213 -4.02 14.82 7.02
N GLY A 214 -4.54 15.64 7.93
CA GLY A 214 -5.98 15.86 8.11
C GLY A 214 -6.63 16.45 6.86
N ARG A 215 -6.01 17.46 6.24
CA ARG A 215 -6.50 18.10 5.00
C ARG A 215 -6.57 17.13 3.81
N VAL A 216 -5.61 16.21 3.68
CA VAL A 216 -5.60 15.21 2.59
C VAL A 216 -6.23 13.87 2.99
N GLY A 217 -6.76 13.77 4.21
CA GLY A 217 -7.42 12.59 4.75
C GLY A 217 -6.51 11.35 4.81
N ILE A 218 -5.24 11.52 5.19
CA ILE A 218 -4.28 10.44 5.38
C ILE A 218 -4.14 10.12 6.87
N HIS A 219 -4.31 8.83 7.19
CA HIS A 219 -4.12 8.27 8.52
C HIS A 219 -2.72 7.67 8.60
N GLY A 220 -1.88 8.27 9.44
CA GLY A 220 -0.50 7.85 9.60
C GLY A 220 -0.35 6.71 10.60
N MET A 221 0.43 5.70 10.24
CA MET A 221 0.79 4.62 11.15
C MET A 221 1.43 5.17 12.45
N PRO A 222 1.00 4.71 13.63
CA PRO A 222 1.62 5.06 14.90
C PRO A 222 3.11 4.74 14.92
N ARG A 223 3.91 5.59 15.58
CA ARG A 223 5.37 5.43 15.63
C ARG A 223 5.81 4.10 16.25
N ASP A 224 5.10 3.63 17.26
CA ASP A 224 5.43 2.39 17.96
C ASP A 224 5.00 1.12 17.18
N ALA A 225 4.43 1.28 15.98
CA ALA A 225 4.06 0.20 15.07
C ALA A 225 5.08 -0.04 13.93
N GLU A 226 6.08 0.82 13.76
CA GLU A 226 7.06 0.77 12.64
C GLU A 226 7.78 -0.58 12.47
N ASP A 227 8.19 -1.18 13.59
CA ASP A 227 8.81 -2.51 13.64
C ASP A 227 7.93 -3.53 14.36
N ASN A 228 6.63 -3.25 14.48
CA ASN A 228 5.67 -4.13 15.14
C ASN A 228 4.44 -4.32 14.25
N MET A 229 4.51 -5.32 13.38
CA MET A 229 3.42 -5.63 12.44
C MET A 229 2.11 -5.99 13.15
N ALA A 230 2.16 -6.53 14.38
CA ALA A 230 0.94 -6.80 15.16
C ALA A 230 0.24 -5.49 15.55
N LYS A 231 0.99 -4.50 16.06
CA LYS A 231 0.45 -3.16 16.35
C LYS A 231 -0.03 -2.46 15.08
N CYS A 232 0.72 -2.57 13.98
CA CYS A 232 0.35 -2.01 12.69
C CYS A 232 -0.99 -2.58 12.19
N LEU A 233 -1.15 -3.91 12.30
CA LEU A 233 -2.39 -4.59 11.93
C LEU A 233 -3.57 -4.19 12.81
N VAL A 234 -3.37 -4.10 14.14
CA VAL A 234 -4.43 -3.64 15.07
C VAL A 234 -4.88 -2.22 14.72
N TRP A 235 -3.94 -1.30 14.53
CA TRP A 235 -4.23 0.07 14.11
C TRP A 235 -5.02 0.11 12.79
N ALA A 236 -4.57 -0.61 11.77
CA ALA A 236 -5.23 -0.63 10.48
C ALA A 236 -6.67 -1.18 10.55
N VAL A 237 -6.90 -2.18 11.41
CA VAL A 237 -8.25 -2.70 11.68
C VAL A 237 -9.12 -1.64 12.36
N GLU A 238 -8.60 -0.89 13.32
CA GLU A 238 -9.35 0.17 14.00
C GLU A 238 -9.78 1.28 13.04
N GLU A 239 -8.87 1.76 12.19
CA GLU A 239 -9.19 2.75 11.13
C GLU A 239 -10.26 2.20 10.17
N LEU A 240 -10.16 0.92 9.82
CA LEU A 240 -11.13 0.25 8.96
C LEU A 240 -12.51 0.16 9.61
N GLU A 241 -12.57 -0.21 10.88
CA GLU A 241 -13.82 -0.33 11.60
C GLU A 241 -14.59 0.99 11.66
N ASP A 242 -13.88 2.11 11.84
CA ASP A 242 -14.52 3.41 11.91
C ASP A 242 -15.15 3.81 10.58
N VAL A 243 -14.50 3.46 9.45
CA VAL A 243 -15.10 3.58 8.13
C VAL A 243 -16.28 2.62 7.98
N LEU A 244 -16.13 1.35 8.35
CA LEU A 244 -17.20 0.35 8.28
C LEU A 244 -18.41 0.72 9.15
N LYS A 245 -18.25 1.47 10.24
CA LYS A 245 -19.35 1.95 11.10
C LYS A 245 -20.03 3.21 10.55
N SER A 246 -19.28 4.09 9.88
CA SER A 246 -19.77 5.39 9.40
C SER A 246 -20.31 5.40 7.98
N SER A 247 -19.98 4.39 7.17
CA SER A 247 -20.35 4.30 5.75
C SER A 247 -21.50 3.35 5.43
#